data_AF-U5WQ96-F1
#
_entry.id   AF-U5WQ96-F1
#
_cell.length_a   1.000
_cell.length_b   1.000
_cell.length_c   1.000
_cell.angle_alpha   90.00
_cell.angle_beta   90.00
_cell.angle_gamma   90.00
#
_symmetry.space_group_name_H-M   'P 1'
#
loop_
_entity.id
_entity.type
_entity.pdbx_description
1 polymer ?
#
loop_
_entity_poly.entity_id
_entity_poly.type
_entity_poly.pdbx_seq_one_letter_code
_entity_poly.pdbx_strand_id
1 'polypeptide(L)'
;MTEQQWNFAGIEAAASAIQGNVTSIHSLLDEGKQSLTKLAAAWGGSGSEAYQGVQQKWDATAQELNNALQNLSRTISEAGQAMASTEGNVTGMFA
;
A
#
# COMPACT_ATOMS: atom_id res chain seq x y z
N MET A 1 23.78 29.52 -4.29
CA MET A 1 23.13 28.23 -4.61
C MET A 1 22.15 27.96 -3.48
N THR A 2 20.86 27.93 -3.76
CA THR A 2 19.86 27.52 -2.77
C THR A 2 20.05 26.03 -2.54
N GLU A 3 20.55 25.63 -1.37
CA GLU A 3 20.48 24.24 -0.91
C GLU A 3 19.03 23.78 -1.09
N GLN A 4 18.81 22.80 -1.96
CA GLN A 4 17.59 22.02 -1.88
C GLN A 4 17.67 21.27 -0.55
N GLN A 5 17.07 21.82 0.51
CA GLN A 5 16.85 21.08 1.74
C GLN A 5 15.78 20.03 1.46
N TRP A 6 16.22 18.87 1.02
CA TRP A 6 15.39 17.67 0.99
C TRP A 6 15.15 17.26 2.45
N ASN A 7 13.89 17.25 2.90
CA ASN A 7 13.54 16.78 4.26
C ASN A 7 13.60 15.24 4.29
N PHE A 8 14.81 14.69 4.28
CA PHE A 8 15.07 13.25 4.17
C PHE A 8 14.45 12.44 5.32
N ALA A 9 14.59 12.94 6.55
CA ALA A 9 13.95 12.34 7.72
C ALA A 9 12.42 12.26 7.57
N GLY A 10 11.81 13.27 6.94
CA GLY A 10 10.39 13.26 6.61
C GLY A 10 10.00 12.21 5.58
N ILE A 11 10.86 11.95 4.59
CA ILE A 11 10.60 10.94 3.55
C ILE A 11 10.73 9.53 4.11
N GLU A 12 11.77 9.24 4.90
CA GLU A 12 11.94 7.93 5.54
C GLU A 12 10.82 7.62 6.55
N ALA A 13 10.40 8.64 7.31
CA ALA A 13 9.24 8.54 8.18
C ALA A 13 7.94 8.27 7.39
N ALA A 14 7.74 8.97 6.27
CA ALA A 14 6.59 8.75 5.39
C ALA A 14 6.60 7.34 4.77
N ALA A 15 7.78 6.85 4.37
CA ALA A 15 7.96 5.49 3.85
C ALA A 15 7.54 4.43 4.87
N SER A 16 8.03 4.58 6.10
CA SER A 16 7.69 3.68 7.21
C SER A 16 6.20 3.73 7.55
N ALA A 17 5.60 4.93 7.57
CA ALA A 17 4.18 5.12 7.80
C ALA A 17 3.34 4.45 6.70
N ILE A 18 3.74 4.57 5.43
CA ILE A 18 3.06 3.94 4.30
C ILE A 18 3.14 2.41 4.43
N GLN A 19 4.29 1.85 4.79
CA GLN A 19 4.41 0.41 5.01
C GLN A 19 3.50 -0.10 6.14
N GLY A 20 3.36 0.69 7.21
CA GLY A 20 2.38 0.42 8.28
C GLY A 20 0.95 0.43 7.75
N ASN A 21 0.57 1.46 7.00
CA ASN A 21 -0.76 1.59 6.40
C ASN A 21 -1.07 0.43 5.43
N VAL A 22 -0.09 -0.03 4.63
CA VAL A 22 -0.24 -1.19 3.75
C VAL A 22 -0.64 -2.43 4.55
N THR A 23 0.05 -2.67 5.66
CA THR A 23 -0.24 -3.81 6.54
C THR A 23 -1.64 -3.70 7.13
N SER A 24 -2.03 -2.52 7.60
CA SER A 24 -3.39 -2.28 8.11
C SER A 24 -4.47 -2.48 7.04
N ILE A 25 -4.21 -2.05 5.80
CA ILE A 25 -5.15 -2.25 4.69
C ILE A 25 -5.32 -3.73 4.39
N HIS A 26 -4.25 -4.53 4.37
CA HIS A 26 -4.38 -5.98 4.19
C HIS A 26 -5.26 -6.62 5.27
N SER A 27 -5.08 -6.24 6.54
CA SER A 27 -5.94 -6.73 7.62
C SER A 27 -7.41 -6.33 7.43
N LEU A 28 -7.68 -5.09 7.02
CA LEU A 28 -9.05 -4.63 6.73
C LEU A 28 -9.68 -5.37 5.54
N LEU A 29 -8.88 -5.71 4.52
CA LEU A 29 -9.35 -6.51 3.37
C LEU A 29 -9.73 -7.93 3.80
N ASP A 30 -8.95 -8.54 4.69
CA ASP A 30 -9.25 -9.87 5.23
C ASP A 30 -10.50 -9.84 6.13
N GLU A 31 -10.62 -8.83 7.00
CA GLU A 31 -11.81 -8.63 7.85
C GLU A 31 -13.08 -8.41 7.03
N GLY A 32 -13.00 -7.62 5.96
CA GLY A 32 -14.11 -7.39 5.04
C GLY A 32 -14.52 -8.67 4.30
N LYS A 33 -13.55 -9.49 3.86
CA LYS A 33 -13.81 -10.79 3.24
C LYS A 33 -14.51 -11.77 4.19
N GLN A 34 -14.09 -11.81 5.45
CA GLN A 34 -14.74 -12.62 6.48
C GLN A 34 -16.17 -12.14 6.76
N SER A 35 -16.38 -10.82 6.80
CA SER A 35 -17.70 -10.22 7.00
C SER A 35 -18.63 -10.56 5.84
N LEU A 36 -18.15 -10.47 4.59
CA LEU A 36 -18.86 -10.92 3.40
C LEU A 36 -19.26 -12.40 3.48
N THR A 37 -18.34 -13.25 3.91
CA THR A 37 -18.61 -14.69 4.07
C THR A 37 -19.71 -14.96 5.09
N LYS A 38 -19.73 -14.22 6.22
CA LYS A 38 -20.80 -14.33 7.23
C LYS A 38 -22.16 -13.87 6.67
N LEU A 39 -22.17 -12.80 5.87
CA LEU A 39 -23.38 -12.32 5.21
C LEU A 39 -23.90 -13.28 4.15
N ALA A 40 -23.03 -14.07 3.52
CA ALA A 40 -23.41 -15.13 2.57
C ALA A 40 -24.42 -16.11 3.18
N ALA A 41 -24.19 -16.51 4.44
CA ALA A 41 -25.07 -17.40 5.17
C ALA A 41 -26.47 -16.79 5.40
N ALA A 42 -26.55 -15.46 5.54
CA ALA A 42 -27.81 -14.74 5.70
C ALA A 42 -28.60 -14.59 4.38
N TRP A 43 -27.93 -14.74 3.22
CA TRP A 43 -28.54 -14.55 1.89
C TRP A 43 -28.97 -15.86 1.19
N GLY A 44 -28.85 -17.00 1.86
CA GLY A 44 -28.88 -18.36 1.29
C GLY A 44 -30.16 -18.92 0.64
N GLY A 45 -31.14 -18.10 0.21
CA GLY A 45 -32.36 -18.58 -0.47
C GLY A 45 -32.56 -18.05 -1.90
N SER A 46 -32.20 -16.80 -2.15
CA SER A 46 -32.36 -16.10 -3.43
C SER A 46 -31.22 -15.10 -3.71
N GLY A 47 -30.28 -14.94 -2.77
CA GLY A 47 -29.17 -14.00 -2.86
C GLY A 47 -27.85 -14.62 -3.31
N SER A 48 -27.85 -15.85 -3.87
CA SER A 48 -26.60 -16.51 -4.30
C SER A 48 -25.89 -15.75 -5.42
N GLU A 49 -26.62 -15.28 -6.44
CA GLU A 49 -26.04 -14.46 -7.52
C GLU A 49 -25.61 -13.08 -7.02
N ALA A 50 -26.43 -12.43 -6.19
CA ALA A 50 -26.09 -11.15 -5.58
C ALA A 50 -24.82 -11.26 -4.71
N TYR A 51 -24.70 -12.34 -3.93
CA TYR A 51 -23.52 -12.66 -3.15
C TYR A 51 -22.30 -12.83 -4.05
N GLN A 52 -22.39 -13.67 -5.09
CA GLN A 52 -21.29 -13.91 -6.02
C GLN A 52 -20.83 -12.61 -6.68
N GLY A 53 -21.76 -11.73 -7.08
CA GLY A 53 -21.42 -10.43 -7.65
C GLY A 53 -20.66 -9.52 -6.67
N VAL A 54 -21.11 -9.44 -5.42
CA VAL A 54 -20.41 -8.65 -4.39
C VAL A 54 -19.06 -9.26 -4.05
N GLN A 55 -18.97 -10.58 -3.96
CA GLN A 55 -17.74 -11.32 -3.66
C GLN A 55 -16.69 -11.12 -4.77
N GLN A 56 -17.09 -11.21 -6.04
CA GLN A 56 -16.20 -10.92 -7.17
C GLN A 56 -15.73 -9.47 -7.18
N LYS A 57 -16.65 -8.51 -6.94
CA LYS A 57 -16.30 -7.09 -6.86
C LYS A 57 -15.33 -6.80 -5.72
N TRP A 58 -15.54 -7.43 -4.57
CA TRP A 58 -14.64 -7.33 -3.42
C TRP A 58 -13.24 -7.83 -3.77
N ASP A 59 -13.13 -9.07 -4.27
CA ASP A 59 -11.84 -9.67 -4.61
C ASP A 59 -11.10 -8.84 -5.67
N ALA A 60 -11.80 -8.34 -6.69
CA ALA A 60 -11.20 -7.48 -7.73
C ALA A 60 -10.67 -6.16 -7.15
N THR A 61 -11.47 -5.49 -6.32
CA THR A 61 -11.08 -4.20 -5.71
C THR A 61 -9.92 -4.39 -4.72
N ALA A 62 -9.96 -5.47 -3.94
CA ALA A 62 -8.91 -5.84 -3.01
C ALA A 62 -7.58 -6.11 -3.73
N GLN A 63 -7.64 -6.84 -4.87
CA GLN A 63 -6.47 -7.11 -5.69
C GLN A 63 -5.89 -5.84 -6.31
N GLU A 64 -6.74 -4.95 -6.83
CA GLU A 64 -6.31 -3.66 -7.37
C GLU A 64 -5.62 -2.79 -6.31
N LEU A 65 -6.20 -2.73 -5.10
CA LEU A 65 -5.62 -2.02 -3.98
C LEU A 65 -4.25 -2.60 -3.59
N ASN A 66 -4.14 -3.94 -3.49
CA ASN A 66 -2.87 -4.61 -3.20
C ASN A 66 -1.80 -4.29 -4.26
N ASN A 67 -2.17 -4.25 -5.54
CA ASN A 67 -1.24 -3.90 -6.61
C ASN A 67 -0.79 -2.43 -6.51
N ALA A 68 -1.71 -1.51 -6.23
CA ALA A 68 -1.40 -0.10 -6.05
C ALA A 68 -0.46 0.13 -4.86
N LEU A 69 -0.71 -0.55 -3.74
CA LEU A 69 0.11 -0.50 -2.54
C LEU A 69 1.52 -1.07 -2.74
N GLN A 70 1.64 -2.18 -3.47
CA GLN A 70 2.95 -2.74 -3.84
C GLN A 70 3.73 -1.77 -4.74
N ASN A 71 3.06 -1.15 -5.71
CA ASN A 71 3.67 -0.16 -6.58
C ASN A 71 4.15 1.07 -5.79
N LEU A 72 3.33 1.54 -4.86
CA LEU A 72 3.67 2.63 -3.96
C LEU A 72 4.91 2.30 -3.11
N SER A 73 4.94 1.12 -2.48
CA SER A 73 6.07 0.65 -1.67
C SER A 73 7.37 0.58 -2.50
N ARG A 74 7.30 0.03 -3.72
CA ARG A 74 8.45 0.01 -4.64
C ARG A 74 8.94 1.42 -4.99
N THR A 75 8.04 2.32 -5.37
CA THR A 75 8.38 3.71 -5.75
C THR A 75 9.09 4.43 -4.62
N ILE A 76 8.62 4.23 -3.38
CA ILE A 76 9.23 4.82 -2.19
C ILE A 76 10.62 4.24 -1.93
N SER A 77 10.79 2.92 -2.07
CA SER A 77 12.09 2.27 -1.91
C SER A 77 13.11 2.75 -2.95
N GLU A 78 12.69 2.87 -4.21
CA GLU A 78 13.51 3.42 -5.30
C GLU A 78 13.91 4.86 -5.02
N ALA A 79 12.98 5.70 -4.56
CA ALA A 79 13.27 7.07 -4.17
C ALA A 79 14.31 7.13 -3.04
N GLY A 80 14.17 6.29 -2.01
CA GLY A 80 15.14 6.19 -0.91
C GLY A 80 16.55 5.79 -1.38
N GLN A 81 16.65 4.82 -2.27
CA GLN A 81 17.93 4.38 -2.84
C GLN A 81 18.60 5.47 -3.71
N ALA A 82 17.82 6.14 -4.55
CA ALA A 82 18.32 7.24 -5.38
C ALA A 82 18.84 8.40 -4.52
N MET A 83 18.17 8.69 -3.40
CA MET A 83 18.63 9.69 -2.43
C MET A 83 19.94 9.29 -1.74
N ALA A 84 20.03 8.07 -1.21
CA ALA A 84 21.26 7.58 -0.58
C ALA A 84 22.47 7.59 -1.53
N SER A 85 22.25 7.24 -2.81
CA SER A 85 23.29 7.33 -3.84
C SER A 85 23.73 8.77 -4.11
N THR A 86 22.79 9.71 -4.15
CA THR A 86 23.08 11.13 -4.37
C THR A 86 23.90 11.71 -3.22
N GLU A 87 23.56 11.41 -1.96
CA GLU A 87 24.32 11.85 -0.78
C GLU A 87 25.74 11.27 -0.74
N GLY A 88 25.90 9.98 -1.05
CA GLY A 88 27.22 9.35 -1.10
C GLY A 88 28.14 10.00 -2.13
N ASN A 89 27.59 10.33 -3.31
CA ASN A 89 28.33 11.02 -4.36
C ASN A 89 28.71 12.45 -3.96
N VAL A 90 27.78 13.20 -3.37
CA VAL A 90 28.03 14.57 -2.90
C VAL A 90 29.08 14.59 -1.79
N THR A 91 28.93 13.72 -0.78
CA THR A 91 29.87 13.61 0.34
C THR A 91 31.26 13.22 -0.14
N GLY A 92 31.36 12.26 -1.06
CA GLY A 92 32.62 11.86 -1.67
C GLY A 92 33.25 12.93 -2.57
N MET A 93 32.48 13.90 -3.06
CA MET A 93 33.00 15.04 -3.85
C MET A 93 33.60 16.14 -2.97
N PHE A 94 33.22 16.17 -1.68
CA PHE A 94 33.67 17.17 -0.70
C PHE A 94 34.61 16.61 0.38
N ALA A 95 34.95 15.33 0.33
CA ALA A 95 35.95 14.66 1.17
C ALA A 95 37.30 14.56 0.45
#